data_AF-A0A1H6DH56-F1
#
_entry.id   AF-A0A1H6DH56-F1
#
_cell.length_a   1.000
_cell.length_b   1.000
_cell.length_c   1.000
_cell.angle_alpha   90.00
_cell.angle_beta   90.00
_cell.angle_gamma   90.00
#
_symmetry.space_group_name_H-M   'P 1'
#
loop_
_entity.id
_entity.type
_entity.pdbx_description
1 polymer ?
#
loop_
_entity_poly.entity_id
_entity_poly.type
_entity_poly.pdbx_seq_one_letter_code
_entity_poly.pdbx_strand_id
1 'polypeptide(L)'
;MAHAPDQSPRHRSLWAGAVELRPGRLTFAGELGAAHRHAHAAAQLLLVTAGQVMLTDGHGRTAQARAALIPAGVPHALHARDA
;
A
#
# COMPACT_ATOMS: atom_id res chain seq x y z
N MET A 1 -3.44 13.52 37.58
CA MET A 1 -4.09 13.41 36.26
C MET A 1 -3.31 12.39 35.44
N ALA A 2 -3.87 11.21 35.19
CA ALA A 2 -3.24 10.19 34.36
C ALA A 2 -3.57 10.44 32.89
N HIS A 3 -2.55 10.46 32.02
CA HIS A 3 -2.70 10.55 30.57
C HIS A 3 -3.40 9.27 30.08
N ALA A 4 -4.57 9.42 29.47
CA ALA A 4 -5.28 8.29 28.87
C ALA A 4 -4.42 7.69 27.74
N PRO A 5 -4.34 6.36 27.61
CA PRO A 5 -3.61 5.75 26.51
C PRO A 5 -4.24 6.16 25.18
N ASP A 6 -3.41 6.47 24.20
CA ASP A 6 -3.83 6.71 22.82
C ASP A 6 -4.52 5.45 22.26
N GLN A 7 -5.82 5.58 21.99
CA GLN A 7 -6.70 4.52 21.47
C GLN A 7 -6.81 4.57 19.94
N SER A 8 -5.93 5.30 19.26
CA SER A 8 -5.92 5.35 17.80
C SER A 8 -5.62 3.95 17.23
N PRO A 9 -6.40 3.46 16.25
CA PRO A 9 -6.16 2.16 15.63
C PRO A 9 -4.72 2.08 15.11
N ARG A 10 -3.98 1.06 15.53
CA ARG A 10 -2.63 0.82 15.02
C ARG A 10 -2.76 0.28 13.60
N HIS A 11 -2.47 1.11 12.60
CA HIS A 11 -2.29 0.65 11.22
C HIS A 11 -1.33 -0.55 11.21
N ARG A 12 -1.83 -1.74 10.86
CA ARG A 12 -0.95 -2.91 10.65
C ARG A 12 -0.02 -2.61 9.47
N SER A 13 1.24 -2.29 9.76
CA SER A 13 2.31 -2.15 8.77
C SER A 13 2.85 -3.50 8.27
N LEU A 14 2.14 -4.61 8.48
CA LEU A 14 2.69 -5.93 8.23
C LEU A 14 2.59 -6.28 6.74
N TRP A 15 3.72 -6.24 6.06
CA TRP A 15 3.90 -6.87 4.76
C TRP A 15 4.37 -8.31 4.99
N ALA A 16 3.71 -9.28 4.36
CA ALA A 16 4.10 -10.69 4.48
C ALA A 16 3.89 -11.39 3.15
N GLY A 17 4.89 -12.11 2.64
CA GLY A 17 4.77 -12.76 1.36
C GLY A 17 6.10 -13.12 0.73
N ALA A 18 6.05 -13.46 -0.56
CA ALA A 18 7.20 -13.78 -1.38
C ALA A 18 7.47 -12.68 -2.39
N VAL A 19 8.75 -12.54 -2.75
CA VAL A 19 9.22 -11.63 -3.80
C VAL A 19 10.00 -12.43 -4.84
N GLU A 20 9.68 -12.19 -6.12
CA GLU A 20 10.44 -12.68 -7.27
C GLU A 20 11.08 -11.49 -8.01
N LEU A 21 12.39 -11.55 -8.25
CA LEU A 21 13.12 -10.59 -9.08
C LEU A 21 13.59 -11.27 -10.37
N ARG A 22 13.27 -10.67 -11.50
CA ARG A 22 13.75 -11.05 -12.84
C ARG A 22 14.21 -9.79 -13.57
N PRO A 23 15.03 -9.88 -14.63
CA PRO A 23 15.34 -8.73 -15.46
C PRO A 23 14.07 -8.01 -15.91
N GLY A 24 13.95 -6.72 -15.57
CA GLY A 24 12.79 -5.88 -15.89
C GLY A 24 11.51 -6.13 -15.09
N ARG A 25 11.52 -7.02 -14.08
CA ARG A 25 10.30 -7.33 -13.29
C ARG A 25 10.60 -7.62 -11.83
N LEU A 26 9.86 -6.96 -10.95
CA LEU A 26 9.73 -7.30 -9.53
C LEU A 26 8.28 -7.69 -9.27
N THR A 27 8.06 -8.84 -8.65
CA THR A 27 6.73 -9.34 -8.29
C THR A 27 6.69 -9.63 -6.81
N PHE A 28 5.74 -9.02 -6.11
CA PHE A 28 5.40 -9.35 -4.73
C PHE A 28 4.05 -10.07 -4.71
N ALA A 29 3.94 -11.13 -3.92
CA ALA A 29 2.70 -11.85 -3.69
C ALA A 29 2.54 -12.16 -2.20
N GLY A 30 1.44 -11.70 -1.61
CA GLY A 30 1.14 -11.89 -0.20
C GLY A 30 0.21 -10.83 0.36
N GLU A 31 0.33 -10.58 1.66
CA GLU A 31 -0.41 -9.57 2.40
C GLU A 31 0.24 -8.19 2.21
N LEU A 32 -0.58 -7.21 1.81
CA LEU A 32 -0.18 -5.82 1.63
C LEU A 32 -0.32 -5.08 2.96
N GLY A 33 0.78 -4.47 3.41
CA GLY A 33 0.78 -3.54 4.52
C GLY A 33 0.56 -2.09 4.08
N ALA A 34 0.51 -1.17 5.04
CA ALA A 34 0.57 0.26 4.74
C ALA A 34 1.95 0.66 4.19
N ALA A 35 1.99 1.69 3.35
CA ALA A 35 3.21 2.34 2.88
C ALA A 35 3.01 3.86 2.81
N HIS A 36 3.93 4.60 3.44
CA HIS A 36 3.98 6.06 3.36
C HIS A 36 4.15 6.54 1.91
N ARG A 37 3.95 7.83 1.67
CA ARG A 37 4.05 8.41 0.33
C ARG A 37 5.43 8.15 -0.30
N HIS A 38 5.44 7.55 -1.49
CA HIS A 38 6.66 7.22 -2.24
C HIS A 38 6.38 7.16 -3.75
N ALA A 39 7.43 6.98 -4.55
CA ALA A 39 7.35 6.78 -6.00
C ALA A 39 8.41 5.77 -6.46
N HIS A 40 8.17 5.13 -7.60
CA HIS A 40 9.07 4.15 -8.19
C HIS A 40 9.54 4.60 -9.58
N ALA A 41 10.72 4.17 -10.00
CA ALA A 41 11.17 4.35 -11.38
C ALA A 41 10.40 3.46 -12.37
N ALA A 42 9.86 2.32 -11.91
CA ALA A 42 9.05 1.41 -12.70
C ALA A 42 7.55 1.69 -12.50
N ALA A 43 6.72 1.33 -13.49
CA ALA A 43 5.28 1.25 -13.30
C ALA A 43 4.91 0.02 -12.45
N GLN A 44 3.89 0.15 -11.60
CA GLN A 44 3.39 -0.92 -10.76
C GLN A 44 1.94 -1.25 -11.13
N LEU A 45 1.66 -2.54 -11.36
CA LEU A 45 0.30 -3.06 -11.38
C LEU A 45 0.03 -3.72 -10.03
N LEU A 46 -0.94 -3.18 -9.30
CA LEU A 46 -1.44 -3.75 -8.06
C LEU A 46 -2.73 -4.52 -8.33
N LEU A 47 -2.79 -5.76 -7.83
CA LEU A 47 -3.99 -6.59 -7.84
C LEU A 47 -4.24 -7.10 -6.42
N VAL A 48 -5.43 -6.83 -5.90
CA VAL A 48 -5.89 -7.28 -4.58
C VAL A 48 -6.90 -8.39 -4.80
N THR A 49 -6.50 -9.63 -4.50
CA THR A 49 -7.33 -10.82 -4.72
C THR A 49 -8.30 -11.08 -3.57
N ALA A 50 -8.03 -10.54 -2.38
CA ALA A 50 -8.91 -10.60 -1.21
C ALA A 50 -8.92 -9.25 -0.48
N GLY A 51 -10.11 -8.75 -0.14
CA GLY A 51 -10.28 -7.45 0.51
C GLY A 51 -10.13 -6.28 -0.46
N GLN A 52 -9.60 -5.16 0.06
CA GLN A 52 -9.36 -3.93 -0.69
C GLN A 52 -8.31 -3.08 0.03
N VAL A 53 -7.56 -2.28 -0.73
CA VAL A 53 -6.65 -1.28 -0.18
C VAL A 53 -7.22 0.11 -0.39
N MET A 54 -6.77 1.06 0.42
CA MET A 54 -7.00 2.47 0.15
C MET A 54 -5.72 3.07 -0.46
N LEU A 55 -5.84 3.71 -1.61
CA LEU A 55 -4.74 4.39 -2.28
C LEU A 55 -4.94 5.90 -2.21
N THR A 56 -3.87 6.63 -1.92
CA THR A 56 -3.82 8.09 -2.04
C THR A 56 -2.86 8.47 -3.15
N ASP A 57 -3.31 9.32 -4.09
CA ASP A 57 -2.52 9.73 -5.25
C ASP A 57 -1.62 10.95 -5.00
N GLY A 58 -0.92 11.37 -6.06
CA GLY A 58 -0.05 12.54 -6.12
C GLY A 58 -0.71 13.86 -5.73
N HIS A 59 -2.04 13.95 -5.85
CA HIS A 59 -2.85 15.13 -5.55
C HIS A 59 -3.61 15.02 -4.23
N GLY A 60 -3.36 13.95 -3.45
CA GLY A 60 -4.04 13.71 -2.18
C GLY A 60 -5.45 13.08 -2.32
N ARG A 61 -5.90 12.78 -3.55
CA ARG A 61 -7.17 12.10 -3.76
C ARG A 61 -7.04 10.65 -3.31
N THR A 62 -8.08 10.16 -2.65
CA THR A 62 -8.04 8.85 -1.99
C THR A 62 -9.19 7.97 -2.47
N ALA A 63 -8.91 6.72 -2.82
CA ALA A 63 -9.90 5.78 -3.36
C ALA A 63 -9.64 4.34 -2.89
N GLN A 64 -10.71 3.59 -2.65
CA GLN A 64 -10.64 2.15 -2.44
C GLN A 64 -10.38 1.46 -3.77
N ALA A 65 -9.44 0.52 -3.80
CA ALA A 65 -9.05 -0.17 -5.01
C ALA A 65 -8.88 -1.66 -4.76
N ARG A 66 -9.35 -2.46 -5.73
CA ARG A 66 -8.97 -3.86 -5.91
C ARG A 66 -7.93 -4.06 -7.01
N ALA A 67 -7.77 -3.06 -7.87
CA ALA A 67 -6.71 -3.02 -8.85
C ALA A 67 -6.29 -1.56 -9.06
N ALA A 68 -5.00 -1.34 -9.32
CA ALA A 68 -4.49 -0.03 -9.68
C ALA A 68 -3.27 -0.15 -10.59
N LEU A 69 -3.20 0.70 -11.60
CA LEU A 69 -1.97 0.99 -12.32
C LEU A 69 -1.37 2.27 -11.73
N ILE A 70 -0.16 2.16 -11.22
CA ILE A 70 0.61 3.29 -10.70
C ILE A 70 1.71 3.57 -11.72
N PRO A 71 1.67 4.70 -12.44
CA PRO A 71 2.69 5.03 -13.42
C PRO A 71 4.05 5.30 -12.77
N ALA A 72 5.11 5.13 -13.56
CA ALA A 72 6.47 5.48 -13.14
C ALA A 72 6.54 6.96 -12.70
N GLY A 73 7.27 7.22 -11.62
CA GLY A 73 7.51 8.55 -11.07
C GLY A 73 6.31 9.20 -10.37
N VAL A 74 5.13 8.57 -10.34
CA VAL A 74 3.93 9.15 -9.72
C VAL A 74 3.91 8.85 -8.21
N PRO A 75 3.92 9.88 -7.35
CA PRO A 75 3.82 9.67 -5.91
C PRO A 75 2.48 9.07 -5.50
N HIS A 76 2.51 8.11 -4.59
CA HIS A 76 1.31 7.47 -4.05
C HIS A 76 1.57 6.93 -2.63
N ALA A 77 0.51 6.64 -1.88
CA ALA A 77 0.56 5.96 -0.59
C ALA A 77 -0.47 4.82 -0.54
N LEU A 78 -0.14 3.76 0.20
CA LEU A 78 -1.04 2.63 0.47
C LEU A 78 -1.45 2.65 1.93
N HIS A 79 -2.74 2.46 2.18
CA HIS A 79 -3.26 2.25 3.53
C HIS A 79 -3.96 0.89 3.58
N ALA A 80 -3.43 0.00 4.41
CA ALA A 80 -4.13 -1.22 4.79
C ALA A 80 -5.26 -0.84 5.77
N ARG A 81 -6.45 -1.40 5.59
CA ARG A 81 -7.52 -1.29 6.60
C ARG A 81 -7.32 -2.36 7.66
N ASP A 82 -7.58 -2.01 8.90
CA ASP A 82 -7.76 -3.00 9.96
C ASP A 82 -8.99 -3.85 9.59
N ALA A 83 -8.83 -5.17 9.63
CA ALA A 83 -9.89 -6.14 9.37
C ALA A 83 -10.85 -6.22 10.56
#